data_AF-A0A4V2Q871-F1
#
_entry.id   AF-A0A4V2Q871-F1
#
_cell.length_a   1.000
_cell.length_b   1.000
_cell.length_c   1.000
_cell.angle_alpha   90.00
_cell.angle_beta   90.00
_cell.angle_gamma   90.00
#
_symmetry.space_group_name_H-M   'P 1'
#
loop_
_entity.id
_entity.type
_entity.pdbx_description
1 polymer ?
#
loop_
_entity_poly.entity_id
_entity_poly.type
_entity_poly.pdbx_seq_one_letter_code
_entity_poly.pdbx_strand_id
1 'polypeptide(L)'
;MLAKAERYTRLLLDADPIAGPAVYAQLARVRLMQGAYDESNSLFGEALVKNASYPGWPGEVRRIMEVEFTMGLGQAYYRKGDKSRGAALMEQAIDIAPTESLKAVMRAIRDDTLRPATAGLGLDWRPGLPGVWTAMGART
;
A
#
# COMPACT_ATOMS: atom_id res chain seq x y z
N MET A 1 2.73 -12.43 12.54
CA MET A 1 2.23 -12.81 11.19
C MET A 1 3.07 -12.19 10.06
N LEU A 2 3.41 -10.91 10.11
CA LEU A 2 4.17 -10.21 9.06
C LEU A 2 5.53 -10.86 8.68
N ALA A 3 6.32 -11.29 9.67
CA ALA A 3 7.62 -11.93 9.42
C ALA A 3 7.50 -13.24 8.60
N LYS A 4 6.42 -14.00 8.77
CA LYS A 4 6.16 -15.22 7.98
C LYS A 4 5.79 -14.87 6.54
N ALA A 5 4.98 -13.82 6.34
CA ALA A 5 4.60 -13.34 5.01
C ALA A 5 5.81 -12.79 4.24
N GLU A 6 6.64 -11.99 4.90
CA GLU A 6 7.93 -11.52 4.37
C GLU A 6 8.81 -12.69 3.91
N ARG A 7 9.02 -13.68 4.80
CA ARG A 7 9.89 -14.83 4.48
C ARG A 7 9.43 -15.56 3.22
N TYR A 8 8.13 -15.81 3.07
CA TYR A 8 7.63 -16.54 1.91
C TYR A 8 7.65 -15.72 0.62
N THR A 9 7.34 -14.42 0.70
CA THR A 9 7.41 -13.56 -0.49
C THR A 9 8.85 -13.39 -0.97
N ARG A 10 9.82 -13.25 -0.06
CA ARG A 10 11.25 -13.28 -0.41
C ARG A 10 11.68 -14.59 -1.05
N LEU A 11 11.28 -15.73 -0.46
CA LEU A 11 11.59 -17.04 -1.04
C LEU A 11 11.05 -17.19 -2.47
N LEU A 12 9.87 -16.66 -2.76
CA LEU A 12 9.32 -16.68 -4.13
C LEU A 12 10.15 -15.83 -5.09
N LEU A 13 10.60 -14.65 -4.65
CA LEU A 13 11.48 -13.79 -5.46
C LEU A 13 12.85 -14.44 -5.71
N ASP A 14 13.40 -15.13 -4.71
CA ASP A 14 14.69 -15.81 -4.82
C ASP A 14 14.60 -17.07 -5.70
N ALA A 15 13.46 -17.76 -5.68
CA ALA A 15 13.27 -19.03 -6.38
C ALA A 15 12.82 -18.86 -7.84
N ASP A 16 12.15 -17.77 -8.18
CA ASP A 16 11.58 -17.53 -9.51
C ASP A 16 12.16 -16.26 -10.16
N PRO A 17 13.06 -16.38 -11.15
CA PRO A 17 13.62 -15.23 -11.86
C PRO A 17 12.58 -14.48 -12.72
N ILE A 18 11.40 -15.07 -12.94
CA ILE A 18 10.28 -14.48 -13.71
C ILE A 18 9.13 -14.09 -12.75
N ALA A 19 9.39 -14.03 -11.44
CA ALA A 19 8.39 -13.71 -10.43
C ALA A 19 7.51 -12.54 -10.87
N GLY A 20 6.21 -12.80 -10.91
CA GLY A 20 5.25 -11.82 -11.40
C GLY A 20 5.26 -10.55 -10.55
N PRO A 21 4.92 -9.39 -11.14
CA PRO A 21 4.90 -8.10 -10.45
C PRO A 21 4.06 -8.09 -9.15
N ALA A 22 3.05 -8.96 -9.04
CA ALA A 22 2.26 -9.13 -7.81
C ALA A 22 3.08 -9.58 -6.59
N VAL A 23 4.14 -10.38 -6.77
CA VAL A 23 4.97 -10.86 -5.66
C VAL A 23 5.74 -9.69 -5.02
N TYR A 24 6.27 -8.80 -5.85
CA TYR A 24 6.92 -7.55 -5.41
C TYR A 24 5.95 -6.67 -4.64
N ALA A 25 4.74 -6.45 -5.16
CA ALA A 25 3.72 -5.65 -4.49
C ALA A 25 3.24 -6.27 -3.17
N GLN A 26 3.18 -7.61 -3.07
CA GLN A 26 2.86 -8.29 -1.82
C GLN A 26 3.95 -8.06 -0.76
N LEU A 27 5.23 -8.20 -1.14
CA LEU A 27 6.33 -7.87 -0.22
C LEU A 27 6.31 -6.37 0.14
N ALA A 28 6.05 -5.49 -0.82
CA ALA A 28 5.91 -4.05 -0.59
C ALA A 28 4.83 -3.75 0.47
N ARG A 29 3.67 -4.40 0.38
CA ARG A 29 2.59 -4.26 1.36
C ARG A 29 3.02 -4.74 2.76
N VAL A 30 3.79 -5.83 2.84
CA VAL A 30 4.34 -6.29 4.13
C VAL A 30 5.31 -5.25 4.71
N ARG A 31 6.20 -4.69 3.89
CA ARG A 31 7.12 -3.62 4.28
C ARG A 31 6.42 -2.36 4.73
N LEU A 32 5.36 -1.96 4.03
CA LEU A 32 4.49 -0.85 4.41
C LEU A 32 3.91 -1.04 5.82
N MET A 33 3.39 -2.24 6.12
CA MET A 33 2.83 -2.57 7.44
C MET A 33 3.89 -2.63 8.54
N GLN A 34 5.13 -2.94 8.21
CA GLN A 34 6.26 -2.95 9.14
C GLN A 34 6.87 -1.55 9.35
N GLY A 35 6.43 -0.53 8.61
CA GLY A 35 7.03 0.81 8.65
C GLY A 35 8.32 0.94 7.84
N ALA A 36 8.72 -0.09 7.08
CA ALA A 36 9.87 -0.09 6.20
C ALA A 36 9.54 0.62 4.88
N TYR A 37 9.26 1.93 4.96
CA TYR A 37 8.65 2.68 3.86
C TYR A 37 9.55 2.81 2.62
N ASP A 38 10.87 2.92 2.79
CA ASP A 38 11.80 3.00 1.66
C ASP A 38 11.86 1.71 0.85
N GLU A 39 11.94 0.56 1.52
CA GLU A 39 11.87 -0.74 0.86
C GLU A 39 10.50 -0.94 0.21
N SER A 40 9.42 -0.54 0.89
CA SER A 40 8.06 -0.56 0.31
C SER A 40 7.96 0.28 -0.96
N ASN A 41 8.52 1.49 -0.98
CA ASN A 41 8.50 2.36 -2.16
C ASN A 41 9.27 1.73 -3.32
N SER A 42 10.45 1.16 -3.04
CA SER A 42 11.27 0.48 -4.04
C SER A 42 10.52 -0.70 -4.66
N LEU A 43 9.91 -1.54 -3.83
CA LEU A 43 9.22 -2.75 -4.28
C LEU A 43 7.93 -2.46 -5.08
N PHE A 44 7.14 -1.46 -4.68
CA PHE A 44 6.00 -1.02 -5.50
C PHE A 44 6.45 -0.41 -6.84
N GLY A 45 7.57 0.34 -6.84
CA GLY A 45 8.16 0.83 -8.08
C GLY A 45 8.60 -0.30 -9.01
N GLU A 46 9.24 -1.34 -8.46
CA GLU A 46 9.63 -2.52 -9.23
C GLU A 46 8.42 -3.30 -9.77
N ALA A 47 7.36 -3.42 -8.96
CA ALA A 47 6.10 -4.03 -9.39
C ALA A 47 5.50 -3.29 -10.60
N LEU A 48 5.52 -1.95 -10.61
CA LEU A 48 5.06 -1.13 -11.74
C LEU A 48 5.92 -1.32 -12.99
N VAL A 49 7.26 -1.33 -12.85
CA VAL A 49 8.18 -1.56 -13.98
C VAL A 49 7.93 -2.93 -14.60
N LYS A 50 7.78 -3.98 -13.77
CA LYS A 50 7.51 -5.34 -14.25
C LYS A 50 6.12 -5.48 -14.85
N ASN A 51 5.10 -4.82 -14.28
CA ASN A 51 3.72 -4.82 -14.81
C ASN A 51 3.66 -4.42 -16.29
N ALA A 52 4.41 -3.39 -16.68
CA ALA A 52 4.41 -2.85 -18.04
C ALA A 52 4.79 -3.89 -19.11
N SER A 53 5.63 -4.86 -18.77
CA SER A 53 6.15 -5.87 -19.70
C SER A 53 5.78 -7.31 -19.33
N TYR A 54 5.05 -7.54 -18.23
CA TYR A 54 4.75 -8.89 -17.76
C TYR A 54 3.85 -9.64 -18.75
N PRO A 55 4.30 -10.78 -19.31
CA PRO A 55 3.57 -11.50 -20.36
C PRO A 55 2.39 -12.29 -19.81
N GLY A 56 2.40 -12.61 -18.51
CA GLY A 56 1.36 -13.43 -17.88
C GLY A 56 0.03 -12.72 -17.69
N TRP A 57 -0.08 -11.42 -18.02
CA TRP A 57 -1.31 -10.65 -17.86
C TRP A 57 -1.90 -10.14 -19.18
N PRO A 58 -3.21 -10.34 -19.40
CA PRO A 58 -3.93 -9.62 -20.44
C PRO A 58 -3.99 -8.12 -20.11
N GLY A 59 -4.24 -7.29 -21.13
CA GLY A 59 -4.20 -5.83 -21.00
C GLY A 59 -5.16 -5.26 -19.95
N GLU A 60 -6.31 -5.89 -19.72
CA GLU A 60 -7.25 -5.48 -18.67
C GLU A 60 -6.68 -5.71 -17.26
N VAL A 61 -6.15 -6.90 -17.00
CA VAL A 61 -5.49 -7.22 -15.73
C VAL A 61 -4.30 -6.29 -15.50
N ARG A 62 -3.48 -6.04 -16.53
CA ARG A 62 -2.35 -5.10 -16.44
C ARG A 62 -2.77 -3.71 -15.92
N ARG A 63 -3.88 -3.17 -16.41
CA ARG A 63 -4.41 -1.87 -15.96
C ARG A 63 -4.92 -1.91 -14.52
N ILE A 64 -5.63 -2.97 -14.14
CA ILE A 64 -6.10 -3.14 -12.75
C ILE A 64 -4.91 -3.20 -11.79
N MET A 65 -3.86 -3.95 -12.15
CA MET A 65 -2.68 -4.08 -11.30
C MET A 65 -1.86 -2.78 -11.26
N GLU A 66 -1.84 -2.00 -12.34
CA GLU A 66 -1.24 -0.65 -12.34
C GLU A 66 -1.92 0.28 -11.33
N VAL A 67 -3.26 0.26 -11.27
CA VAL A 67 -4.05 0.99 -10.27
C VAL A 67 -3.64 0.57 -8.86
N GLU A 68 -3.63 -0.73 -8.59
CA GLU A 68 -3.32 -1.25 -7.25
C GLU A 68 -1.90 -0.89 -6.80
N PHE A 69 -0.92 -1.01 -7.69
CA PHE A 69 0.48 -0.72 -7.36
C PHE A 69 0.72 0.78 -7.20
N THR A 70 0.08 1.62 -8.02
CA THR A 70 0.14 3.07 -7.90
C THR A 70 -0.49 3.54 -6.58
N MET A 71 -1.64 2.96 -6.21
CA MET A 71 -2.27 3.21 -4.90
C MET A 71 -1.35 2.80 -3.75
N GLY A 72 -0.78 1.58 -3.80
CA GLY A 72 0.16 1.09 -2.79
C GLY A 72 1.40 1.97 -2.64
N LEU A 73 1.97 2.44 -3.75
CA LEU A 73 3.08 3.37 -3.77
C LEU A 73 2.71 4.72 -3.14
N GLY A 74 1.52 5.23 -3.46
CA GLY A 74 0.99 6.46 -2.86
C GLY A 74 0.85 6.35 -1.34
N GLN A 75 0.31 5.23 -0.84
CA GLN A 75 0.22 4.95 0.59
C GLN A 75 1.60 4.91 1.26
N ALA A 76 2.59 4.31 0.60
CA ALA A 76 3.95 4.21 1.12
C ALA A 76 4.67 5.57 1.20
N TYR A 77 4.57 6.42 0.16
CA TYR A 77 5.08 7.79 0.22
C TYR A 77 4.37 8.63 1.29
N TYR A 78 3.04 8.53 1.38
CA TYR A 78 2.27 9.26 2.37
C TYR A 78 2.69 8.90 3.79
N ARG A 79 2.81 7.60 4.10
CA ARG A 79 3.22 7.11 5.43
C ARG A 79 4.69 7.37 5.76
N LYS A 80 5.57 7.46 4.75
CA LYS A 80 6.96 7.92 4.92
C LYS A 80 7.04 9.39 5.38
N GLY A 81 6.02 10.19 5.06
CA GLY A 81 5.96 11.63 5.37
C GLY A 81 5.94 12.54 4.16
N ASP A 82 6.16 12.01 2.95
CA ASP A 82 5.98 12.74 1.70
C ASP A 82 4.50 12.76 1.30
N LYS A 83 3.72 13.52 2.09
CA LYS A 83 2.25 13.52 2.01
C LYS A 83 1.75 14.02 0.66
N SER A 84 2.39 15.03 0.08
CA SER A 84 1.97 15.60 -1.20
C SER A 84 2.14 14.60 -2.33
N ARG A 85 3.31 13.97 -2.44
CA ARG A 85 3.56 12.94 -3.45
C ARG A 85 2.66 11.72 -3.25
N GLY A 86 2.49 11.28 -2.01
CA GLY A 86 1.63 10.16 -1.68
C GLY A 86 0.18 10.40 -2.09
N ALA A 87 -0.38 11.57 -1.77
CA ALA A 87 -1.73 11.94 -2.17
C ALA A 87 -1.88 12.01 -3.70
N ALA A 88 -0.92 12.63 -4.40
CA ALA A 88 -0.96 12.74 -5.86
C ALA A 88 -0.97 11.37 -6.55
N LEU A 89 -0.19 10.40 -6.07
CA LEU A 89 -0.18 9.03 -6.58
C LEU A 89 -1.51 8.31 -6.32
N MET A 90 -2.11 8.51 -5.14
CA MET A 90 -3.42 7.90 -4.85
C MET A 90 -4.53 8.50 -5.73
N GLU A 91 -4.48 9.79 -6.05
CA GLU A 91 -5.38 10.40 -7.04
C GLU A 91 -5.13 9.83 -8.45
N GLN A 92 -3.87 9.71 -8.87
CA GLN A 92 -3.52 9.09 -10.15
C GLN A 92 -4.08 7.67 -10.25
N ALA A 93 -4.00 6.87 -9.19
CA ALA A 93 -4.56 5.52 -9.16
C ALA A 93 -6.09 5.52 -9.36
N ILE A 94 -6.80 6.52 -8.81
CA ILE A 94 -8.24 6.70 -9.05
C ILE A 94 -8.49 7.09 -10.52
N ASP A 95 -7.71 8.00 -11.06
CA ASP A 95 -7.89 8.51 -12.42
C ASP A 95 -7.70 7.42 -13.49
N ILE A 96 -6.68 6.57 -13.34
CA ILE A 96 -6.39 5.49 -14.29
C ILE A 96 -7.28 4.25 -14.12
N ALA A 97 -8.14 4.22 -13.10
CA ALA A 97 -8.96 3.04 -12.85
C ALA A 97 -10.04 2.85 -13.94
N PRO A 98 -10.13 1.66 -14.57
CA PRO A 98 -10.98 1.43 -15.74
C PRO A 98 -12.49 1.46 -15.47
N THR A 99 -12.93 1.34 -14.22
CA THR A 99 -14.36 1.27 -13.87
C THR A 99 -14.68 2.17 -12.68
N GLU A 100 -15.90 2.71 -12.65
CA GLU A 100 -16.36 3.54 -11.52
C GLU A 100 -16.40 2.76 -10.20
N SER A 101 -16.68 1.45 -10.26
CA SER A 101 -16.61 0.57 -9.09
C SER A 101 -15.19 0.52 -8.52
N LEU A 102 -14.16 0.37 -9.37
CA LEU A 102 -12.78 0.36 -8.92
C LEU A 102 -12.35 1.75 -8.42
N LYS A 103 -12.79 2.83 -9.07
CA LYS A 103 -12.57 4.20 -8.55
C LYS A 103 -13.15 4.40 -7.16
N ALA A 104 -14.36 3.89 -6.91
CA ALA A 104 -14.99 3.97 -5.60
C ALA A 104 -14.17 3.25 -4.52
N VAL A 105 -13.65 2.06 -4.83
CA VAL A 105 -12.74 1.33 -3.92
C VAL A 105 -11.46 2.12 -3.68
N MET A 106 -10.83 2.65 -4.74
CA MET A 106 -9.61 3.44 -4.62
C MET A 106 -9.80 4.72 -3.80
N ARG A 107 -10.93 5.42 -3.96
CA ARG A 107 -11.31 6.56 -3.11
C ARG A 107 -11.42 6.15 -1.65
N ALA A 108 -12.08 5.04 -1.34
CA ALA A 108 -12.20 4.54 0.04
C ALA A 108 -10.82 4.23 0.65
N ILE A 109 -9.92 3.60 -0.10
CA ILE A 109 -8.54 3.30 0.36
C ILE A 109 -7.74 4.58 0.58
N ARG A 110 -7.84 5.56 -0.32
CA ARG A 110 -7.19 6.86 -0.18
C ARG A 110 -7.70 7.56 1.08
N ASP A 111 -9.02 7.64 1.25
CA ASP A 111 -9.63 8.36 2.37
C ASP A 111 -9.24 7.73 3.71
N ASP A 112 -9.23 6.41 3.83
CA ASP A 112 -8.70 5.70 5.02
C ASP A 112 -7.22 5.99 5.26
N THR A 113 -6.43 6.14 4.21
CA THR A 113 -4.99 6.47 4.33
C THR A 113 -4.78 7.91 4.81
N LEU A 114 -5.53 8.86 4.25
CA LEU A 114 -5.40 10.28 4.56
C LEU A 114 -6.00 10.63 5.92
N ARG A 115 -7.10 9.95 6.28
CA ARG A 115 -7.88 10.15 7.51
C ARG A 115 -8.32 8.78 8.04
N PRO A 116 -7.41 8.04 8.71
CA PRO A 116 -7.77 6.76 9.29
C PRO A 116 -8.92 6.97 10.29
N ALA A 117 -9.89 6.05 10.32
CA ALA A 117 -11.10 6.18 11.14
C ALA A 117 -10.82 6.44 12.65
N THR A 118 -9.63 6.07 13.13
CA THR A 118 -9.18 6.32 14.51
C THR A 118 -8.86 7.79 14.79
N ALA A 119 -8.54 8.60 13.78
CA ALA A 119 -8.29 10.03 13.92
C ALA A 119 -9.55 10.82 14.31
N GLY A 120 -10.75 10.28 14.03
CA GLY A 120 -12.03 10.87 14.45
C GLY A 120 -12.48 10.46 15.86
N LEU A 121 -11.83 9.47 16.48
CA LEU A 121 -12.18 8.95 17.81
C LEU A 121 -11.24 9.43 18.93
N GLY A 122 -10.27 10.30 18.62
CA GLY A 122 -9.25 10.74 19.58
C GLY A 122 -8.32 9.59 20.05
N LEU A 123 -8.30 8.47 19.33
CA LEU A 123 -7.46 7.31 19.63
C LEU A 123 -6.22 7.37 18.74
N ASP A 124 -5.22 8.12 19.20
CA ASP A 124 -3.88 8.11 18.61
C ASP A 124 -3.23 6.74 18.84
N TRP A 125 -3.31 5.87 17.84
CA TRP A 125 -2.57 4.62 17.85
C TRP A 125 -1.07 4.91 17.64
N ARG A 126 -0.26 4.68 18.67
CA ARG A 126 1.20 4.71 18.59
C ARG A 126 1.76 3.28 18.57
N PRO A 127 2.42 2.83 17.49
CA PRO A 127 3.06 1.53 17.49
C PRO A 127 4.26 1.54 18.46
N GLY A 128 4.24 0.68 19.48
CA GLY A 128 5.38 0.46 20.39
C GLY A 128 5.08 0.37 21.88
N LEU A 129 3.85 0.65 22.34
CA LEU A 129 3.49 0.51 23.75
C LEU A 129 2.50 -0.66 23.93
N PRO A 130 2.79 -1.64 24.81
CA PRO A 130 1.85 -2.71 25.10
C PRO A 130 0.68 -2.15 25.93
N GLY A 131 -0.52 -2.18 25.34
CA GLY A 131 -1.75 -2.49 26.07
C GLY A 131 -2.25 -1.50 27.14
N VAL A 132 -2.03 -0.19 27.03
CA VAL A 132 -2.73 0.77 27.91
C VAL A 132 -3.49 1.79 27.07
N TRP A 133 -4.80 1.59 26.99
CA TRP A 133 -5.76 2.58 26.51
C TRP A 133 -5.95 3.63 27.61
N THR A 134 -5.28 4.77 27.54
CA THR A 134 -5.65 5.91 28.38
C THR A 134 -6.78 6.68 27.71
N ALA A 135 -8.02 6.38 28.12
CA ALA A 135 -9.14 7.27 27.88
C ALA A 135 -8.89 8.57 28.67
N MET A 136 -8.42 9.61 27.98
CA MET A 136 -8.32 10.93 28.59
C MET A 136 -9.72 11.55 28.52
N GLY A 137 -10.46 11.40 29.63
CA GLY A 137 -11.79 11.96 29.78
C GLY A 137 -11.79 13.46 29.49
N ALA A 138 -12.81 13.88 28.75
CA ALA A 138 -13.19 15.29 28.67
C ALA A 138 -13.42 15.80 30.09
N ARG A 139 -12.56 16.73 30.54
CA ARG A 139 -12.93 17.63 31.64
C ARG A 139 -13.78 18.74 31.05
N THR A 140 -14.94 18.89 31.69
CA THR A 140 -15.94 19.95 31.63
C THR A 140 -15.45 21.31 31.17
#